data_AF-A0A972UAM8-F1
#
_entry.id   AF-A0A972UAM8-F1
#
_cell.length_a   1.000
_cell.length_b   1.000
_cell.length_c   1.000
_cell.angle_alpha   90.00
_cell.angle_beta   90.00
_cell.angle_gamma   90.00
#
_symmetry.space_group_name_H-M   'P 1'
#
loop_
_entity.id
_entity.type
_entity.pdbx_description
1 polymer ?
#
loop_
_entity_poly.entity_id
_entity_poly.type
_entity_poly.pdbx_seq_one_letter_code
_entity_poly.pdbx_strand_id
1 'polypeptide(L)'
;MIKSRLIAQCLVVSALSAGLACAAVTPGQIATPLVRQNALNDAVVTAGPNGETIVTFGARPTGTYQEITRVDAVANLGVASGAFVGNYPAAGIVSVKFKVATDGHVPADFSVVLAHGSEAWQSRTVQLSSTPGEWVQNTVGFDRADDQWQYAVGRGVNPDVAWQVALNDVNALGLRIQSEYNNDAQTVMIKDFVLVDSDGTEHPGNLTPLGNALWARFRVGKIADVGAQGALDSDNDGVSDLNEVLAGTDENDGQDKFIAEVLEVTDSGVTIRWASAVEWATYNVYRSTSLADGFALVGEGLTLANVTVVDGQSVWLDESASSAGAPYFYKVVEVIEGE
;
A
#
# COMPACT_ATOMS: atom_id res chain seq x y z
N MET A 1 46.22 45.11 24.94
CA MET A 1 45.44 43.89 24.58
C MET A 1 44.73 44.16 23.27
N ILE A 2 45.31 43.72 22.16
CA ILE A 2 44.77 43.92 20.81
C ILE A 2 44.05 42.61 20.44
N LYS A 3 42.72 42.67 20.29
CA LYS A 3 41.89 41.52 19.90
C LYS A 3 41.94 41.34 18.38
N SER A 4 42.39 40.18 17.95
CA SER A 4 42.38 39.72 16.56
C SER A 4 41.09 38.96 16.22
N ARG A 5 40.51 39.37 15.09
CA ARG A 5 39.70 38.68 14.04
C ARG A 5 39.14 37.27 14.30
N LEU A 6 37.88 37.07 13.87
CA LEU A 6 37.53 36.07 12.85
C LEU A 6 36.26 36.50 12.10
N ILE A 7 36.34 36.60 10.76
CA ILE A 7 35.20 36.80 9.85
C ILE A 7 34.87 35.42 9.31
N ALA A 8 33.67 34.92 9.61
CA ALA A 8 33.10 33.74 8.97
C ALA A 8 31.98 34.21 8.03
N GLN A 9 32.22 34.12 6.72
CA GLN A 9 31.17 34.25 5.71
C GLN A 9 30.33 32.98 5.74
N CYS A 10 29.07 33.11 6.15
CA CYS A 10 28.08 32.06 6.06
C CYS A 10 27.50 32.07 4.62
N LEU A 11 27.83 31.06 3.83
CA LEU A 11 27.20 30.78 2.55
C LEU A 11 25.83 30.15 2.84
N VAL A 12 24.76 30.91 2.65
CA VAL A 12 23.38 30.38 2.75
C VAL A 12 23.10 29.59 1.46
N VAL A 13 23.21 28.27 1.55
CA VAL A 13 22.58 27.36 0.58
C VAL A 13 21.14 27.18 1.03
N SER A 14 20.21 27.84 0.34
CA SER A 14 18.77 27.67 0.59
C SER A 14 18.35 26.27 0.13
N ALA A 15 18.35 25.30 1.06
CA ALA A 15 17.61 24.06 0.88
C ALA A 15 16.12 24.38 1.07
N LEU A 16 15.33 24.27 0.00
CA LEU A 16 13.88 24.27 0.08
C LEU A 16 13.45 22.95 0.77
N SER A 17 13.37 22.95 2.10
CA SER A 17 12.71 21.87 2.83
C SER A 17 11.21 22.12 2.81
N ALA A 18 10.51 21.54 1.84
CA ALA A 18 9.05 21.43 1.88
C ALA A 18 8.67 20.55 3.08
N GLY A 19 8.02 21.15 4.07
CA GLY A 19 7.56 20.46 5.27
C GLY A 19 6.54 19.39 4.92
N LEU A 20 6.87 18.14 5.25
CA LEU A 20 5.98 16.99 5.20
C LEU A 20 5.02 17.06 6.39
N ALA A 21 3.78 17.50 6.16
CA ALA A 21 2.68 17.21 7.07
C ALA A 21 2.10 15.85 6.66
N CYS A 22 2.25 14.81 7.49
CA CYS A 22 1.56 13.55 7.31
C CYS A 22 0.19 13.68 8.01
N ALA A 23 -0.90 13.74 7.24
CA ALA A 23 -2.24 13.64 7.80
C ALA A 23 -2.59 12.14 7.85
N ALA A 24 -2.86 11.62 9.04
CA ALA A 24 -3.32 10.25 9.21
C ALA A 24 -4.69 10.09 8.54
N VAL A 25 -4.79 9.15 7.61
CA VAL A 25 -6.06 8.78 6.95
C VAL A 25 -6.88 7.95 7.92
N THR A 26 -8.17 8.24 8.05
CA THR A 26 -9.08 7.47 8.91
C THR A 26 -9.46 6.15 8.22
N PRO A 27 -9.40 4.99 8.90
CA PRO A 27 -9.86 3.72 8.33
C PRO A 27 -11.31 3.81 7.85
N GLY A 28 -11.59 3.39 6.61
CA GLY A 28 -12.94 3.39 6.03
C GLY A 28 -13.23 4.50 5.01
N GLN A 29 -12.32 5.45 4.78
CA GLN A 29 -12.35 6.20 3.53
C GLN A 29 -11.82 5.30 2.42
N ILE A 30 -12.62 5.08 1.37
CA ILE A 30 -12.12 4.56 0.08
C ILE A 30 -10.89 5.40 -0.21
N ALA A 31 -9.71 4.78 -0.19
CA ALA A 31 -8.49 5.43 -0.63
C ALA A 31 -8.77 5.86 -2.06
N THR A 32 -9.12 7.12 -2.28
CA THR A 32 -9.16 7.66 -3.62
C THR A 32 -7.74 7.51 -4.12
N PRO A 33 -7.50 6.67 -5.14
CA PRO A 33 -6.17 6.09 -5.40
C PRO A 33 -5.15 7.13 -5.89
N LEU A 34 -5.44 8.43 -5.85
CA LEU A 34 -4.62 9.48 -6.41
C LEU A 34 -4.84 10.79 -5.64
N VAL A 35 -4.69 10.81 -4.31
CA VAL A 35 -4.88 12.05 -3.51
C VAL A 35 -3.60 12.48 -2.83
N ARG A 36 -2.69 13.05 -3.62
CA ARG A 36 -1.78 14.07 -3.11
C ARG A 36 -1.30 15.02 -4.19
N GLN A 37 -0.99 16.23 -3.75
CA GLN A 37 -0.83 17.41 -4.56
C GLN A 37 0.60 17.95 -4.34
N ASN A 38 1.47 17.77 -5.33
CA ASN A 38 2.63 18.64 -5.52
C ASN A 38 2.23 19.73 -6.54
N ALA A 39 1.13 20.44 -6.27
CA ALA A 39 0.67 21.51 -7.14
C ALA A 39 1.53 22.75 -6.91
N LEU A 40 2.34 23.07 -7.90
CA LEU A 40 2.70 24.45 -8.16
C LEU A 40 1.51 25.06 -8.91
N ASN A 41 0.98 26.22 -8.50
CA ASN A 41 0.03 27.02 -9.28
C ASN A 41 -1.41 26.44 -9.43
N ASP A 42 -2.15 26.37 -8.32
CA ASP A 42 -3.62 26.27 -8.26
C ASP A 42 -4.30 25.00 -8.84
N ALA A 43 -3.56 23.92 -9.14
CA ALA A 43 -4.21 22.64 -9.41
C ALA A 43 -4.84 22.08 -8.13
N VAL A 44 -6.07 21.58 -8.19
CA VAL A 44 -6.78 20.96 -7.06
C VAL A 44 -7.12 19.51 -7.43
N VAL A 45 -6.93 18.60 -6.49
CA VAL A 45 -7.31 17.19 -6.63
C VAL A 45 -8.44 16.88 -5.65
N THR A 46 -9.56 16.36 -6.14
CA THR A 46 -10.73 16.02 -5.33
C THR A 46 -11.29 14.65 -5.69
N ALA A 47 -12.07 14.07 -4.79
CA ALA A 47 -12.88 12.90 -5.06
C ALA A 47 -14.18 13.32 -5.77
N GLY A 48 -14.53 12.64 -6.86
CA GLY A 48 -15.79 12.79 -7.54
C GLY A 48 -16.89 11.90 -6.96
N PRO A 49 -18.17 12.19 -7.28
CA PRO A 49 -19.32 11.50 -6.71
C PRO A 49 -19.42 10.01 -7.08
N ASN A 50 -18.77 9.54 -8.15
CA ASN A 50 -18.80 8.12 -8.55
C ASN A 50 -17.45 7.41 -8.35
N GLY A 51 -16.60 7.94 -7.46
CA GLY A 51 -15.30 7.35 -7.14
C GLY A 51 -14.18 7.75 -8.09
N GLU A 52 -14.44 8.61 -9.08
CA GLU A 52 -13.37 9.23 -9.87
C GLU A 52 -12.48 10.14 -9.03
N THR A 53 -11.22 10.27 -9.41
CA THR A 53 -10.34 11.37 -9.01
C THR A 53 -10.51 12.50 -10.01
N ILE A 54 -10.78 13.71 -9.53
CA ILE A 54 -10.94 14.91 -10.35
C ILE A 54 -9.73 15.80 -10.11
N VAL A 55 -9.07 16.20 -11.18
CA VAL A 55 -7.97 17.16 -11.19
C VAL A 55 -8.43 18.40 -11.93
N THR A 56 -8.48 19.54 -11.24
CA THR A 56 -8.87 20.82 -11.85
C THR A 56 -7.70 21.79 -11.84
N PHE A 57 -7.47 22.47 -12.96
CA PHE A 57 -6.55 23.58 -13.10
C PHE A 57 -7.36 24.87 -13.24
N GLY A 58 -7.08 25.87 -12.40
CA GLY A 58 -7.74 27.17 -12.50
C GLY A 58 -7.34 27.95 -13.76
N ALA A 59 -8.24 28.81 -14.24
CA ALA A 59 -7.93 29.74 -15.33
C ALA A 59 -6.82 30.71 -14.92
N ARG A 60 -5.95 31.08 -15.86
CA ARG A 60 -4.79 31.95 -15.62
C ARG A 60 -4.95 33.34 -16.24
N PRO A 61 -4.34 34.39 -15.67
CA PRO A 61 -4.34 35.72 -16.28
C PRO A 61 -3.51 35.78 -17.57
N THR A 62 -4.08 36.36 -18.62
CA THR A 62 -3.39 36.60 -19.89
C THR A 62 -2.16 37.50 -19.69
N GLY A 63 -1.00 37.09 -20.23
CA GLY A 63 0.23 37.91 -20.23
C GLY A 63 1.19 37.70 -19.06
N THR A 64 0.93 36.74 -18.16
CA THR A 64 1.92 36.25 -17.19
C THR A 64 2.82 35.19 -17.84
N TYR A 65 4.08 35.08 -17.39
CA TYR A 65 4.93 33.96 -17.80
C TYR A 65 4.20 32.66 -17.46
N GLN A 66 4.11 31.76 -18.44
CA GLN A 66 3.40 30.49 -18.28
C GLN A 66 4.18 29.59 -17.34
N GLU A 67 3.97 29.76 -16.05
CA GLU A 67 4.39 28.76 -15.10
C GLU A 67 3.54 27.52 -15.33
N ILE A 68 4.21 26.45 -15.68
CA ILE A 68 3.63 25.15 -15.92
C ILE A 68 3.04 24.64 -14.59
N THR A 69 1.70 24.61 -14.46
CA THR A 69 1.05 23.87 -13.37
C THR A 69 1.13 22.39 -13.66
N ARG A 70 1.65 21.65 -12.69
CA ARG A 70 1.79 20.22 -12.73
C ARG A 70 1.20 19.63 -11.47
N VAL A 71 0.57 18.47 -11.58
CA VAL A 71 0.21 17.63 -10.45
C VAL A 71 0.74 16.22 -10.67
N ASP A 72 1.28 15.65 -9.60
CA ASP A 72 1.59 14.23 -9.53
C ASP A 72 0.54 13.60 -8.59
N ALA A 73 -0.48 12.98 -9.18
CA ALA A 73 -1.51 12.28 -8.45
C ALA A 73 -1.01 10.84 -8.25
N VAL A 74 -0.65 10.48 -7.02
CA VAL A 74 0.06 9.24 -6.72
C VAL A 74 -0.78 8.32 -5.85
N ALA A 75 -0.81 7.04 -6.19
CA ALA A 75 -1.46 6.03 -5.40
C ALA A 75 -0.63 5.66 -4.19
N ASN A 76 -1.29 5.53 -3.03
CA ASN A 76 -0.66 5.02 -1.81
C ASN A 76 0.59 5.81 -1.38
N LEU A 77 0.65 7.11 -1.68
CA LEU A 77 1.82 7.92 -1.31
C LEU A 77 1.94 8.04 0.22
N GLY A 78 3.00 7.47 0.78
CA GLY A 78 3.31 7.54 2.21
C GLY A 78 2.76 6.38 3.05
N VAL A 79 2.17 5.35 2.43
CA VAL A 79 2.00 4.06 3.10
C VAL A 79 3.22 3.17 2.84
N ALA A 80 3.69 2.47 3.89
CA ALA A 80 4.82 1.56 3.77
C ALA A 80 4.47 0.27 2.99
N SER A 81 3.17 -0.02 2.86
CA SER A 81 2.61 -1.20 2.20
C SER A 81 1.30 -0.84 1.49
N GLY A 82 1.00 -1.54 0.39
CA GLY A 82 -0.21 -1.34 -0.41
C GLY A 82 -0.04 -1.90 -1.82
N ALA A 83 -1.13 -2.08 -2.56
CA ALA A 83 -1.10 -2.76 -3.87
C ALA A 83 -0.13 -2.10 -4.88
N PHE A 84 0.08 -0.78 -4.78
CA PHE A 84 0.95 -0.03 -5.69
C PHE A 84 2.42 0.07 -5.27
N VAL A 85 2.84 -0.60 -4.20
CA VAL A 85 4.24 -0.61 -3.75
C VAL A 85 4.78 -2.04 -3.63
N GLY A 86 6.10 -2.22 -3.77
CA GLY A 86 6.77 -3.52 -3.61
C GLY A 86 7.34 -4.10 -4.92
N ASN A 87 7.47 -5.42 -4.97
CA ASN A 87 8.10 -6.15 -6.07
C ASN A 87 7.04 -6.60 -7.09
N TYR A 88 6.90 -5.84 -8.17
CA TYR A 88 5.90 -6.12 -9.21
C TYR A 88 6.16 -7.44 -9.96
N PRO A 89 7.40 -7.77 -10.39
CA PRO A 89 7.69 -9.06 -11.01
C PRO A 89 7.34 -10.26 -10.13
N ALA A 90 7.68 -10.22 -8.84
CA ALA A 90 7.37 -11.30 -7.90
C ALA A 90 5.86 -11.45 -7.66
N ALA A 91 5.12 -10.34 -7.71
CA ALA A 91 3.67 -10.33 -7.63
C ALA A 91 2.96 -10.65 -8.96
N GLY A 92 3.71 -10.83 -10.06
CA GLY A 92 3.14 -11.12 -11.39
C GLY A 92 2.47 -9.93 -12.08
N ILE A 93 2.69 -8.72 -11.57
CA ILE A 93 2.13 -7.47 -12.09
C ILE A 93 2.91 -7.04 -13.35
N VAL A 94 2.20 -6.78 -14.45
CA VAL A 94 2.81 -6.45 -15.75
C VAL A 94 2.35 -5.13 -16.35
N SER A 95 1.26 -4.53 -15.87
CA SER A 95 0.79 -3.23 -16.36
C SER A 95 -0.08 -2.50 -15.35
N VAL A 96 -0.38 -1.23 -15.66
CA VAL A 96 -1.41 -0.44 -14.98
C VAL A 96 -2.51 -0.09 -15.97
N LYS A 97 -3.77 -0.17 -15.52
CA LYS A 97 -4.96 0.19 -16.28
C LYS A 97 -5.72 1.30 -15.58
N PHE A 98 -6.28 2.21 -16.36
CA PHE A 98 -7.13 3.29 -15.88
C PHE A 98 -7.97 3.87 -17.01
N LYS A 99 -9.01 4.60 -16.66
CA LYS A 99 -9.80 5.42 -17.60
C LYS A 99 -9.59 6.89 -17.28
N VAL A 100 -9.52 7.70 -18.33
CA VAL A 100 -9.36 9.15 -18.24
C VAL A 100 -10.38 9.85 -19.15
N ALA A 101 -10.93 10.95 -18.66
CA ALA A 101 -11.77 11.86 -19.44
C ALA A 101 -11.32 13.31 -19.18
N THR A 102 -11.49 14.18 -20.17
CA THR A 102 -11.17 15.62 -20.09
C THR A 102 -12.43 16.46 -20.25
N ASP A 103 -12.36 17.76 -19.97
CA ASP A 103 -13.43 18.71 -20.29
C ASP A 103 -13.35 19.27 -21.72
N GLY A 104 -12.55 18.63 -22.59
CA GLY A 104 -12.26 19.07 -23.94
C GLY A 104 -10.85 19.66 -24.12
N HIS A 105 -10.18 20.01 -23.03
CA HIS A 105 -8.79 20.45 -23.05
C HIS A 105 -7.87 19.26 -22.79
N VAL A 106 -6.87 19.08 -23.66
CA VAL A 106 -5.89 18.00 -23.54
C VAL A 106 -4.66 18.54 -22.80
N PRO A 107 -4.31 17.99 -21.62
CA PRO A 107 -3.07 18.31 -20.90
C PRO A 107 -1.84 18.34 -21.81
N ALA A 108 -0.92 19.28 -21.56
CA ALA A 108 0.33 19.39 -22.32
C ALA A 108 1.26 18.20 -22.09
N ASP A 109 1.19 17.58 -20.91
CA ASP A 109 1.86 16.32 -20.59
C ASP A 109 0.91 15.48 -19.73
N PHE A 110 0.82 14.20 -20.06
CA PHE A 110 0.10 13.21 -19.29
C PHE A 110 0.91 11.93 -19.31
N SER A 111 1.42 11.53 -18.15
CA SER A 111 2.26 10.35 -18.03
C SER A 111 1.89 9.50 -16.83
N VAL A 112 2.11 8.20 -16.95
CA VAL A 112 2.21 7.32 -15.78
C VAL A 112 3.58 7.53 -15.17
N VAL A 113 3.66 7.65 -13.84
CA VAL A 113 4.93 7.79 -13.10
C VAL A 113 5.09 6.64 -12.15
N LEU A 114 6.27 6.02 -12.18
CA LEU A 114 6.71 4.99 -11.23
C LEU A 114 7.96 5.50 -10.50
N ALA A 115 7.96 5.47 -9.18
CA ALA A 115 9.09 5.93 -8.37
C ALA A 115 9.75 4.78 -7.59
N HIS A 116 11.07 4.86 -7.51
CA HIS A 116 11.94 3.97 -6.74
C HIS A 116 13.04 4.82 -6.08
N GLY A 117 13.13 4.79 -4.75
CA GLY A 117 13.96 5.68 -3.95
C GLY A 117 13.72 7.16 -4.29
N SER A 118 14.77 7.85 -4.73
CA SER A 118 14.70 9.23 -5.23
C SER A 118 14.48 9.32 -6.75
N GLU A 119 14.38 8.19 -7.44
CA GLU A 119 14.28 8.09 -8.89
C GLU A 119 12.81 8.02 -9.33
N ALA A 120 12.52 8.56 -10.52
CA ALA A 120 11.18 8.52 -11.09
C ALA A 120 11.25 8.24 -12.60
N TRP A 121 10.53 7.21 -13.01
CA TRP A 121 10.32 6.78 -14.38
C TRP A 121 8.97 7.32 -14.85
N GLN A 122 8.88 7.67 -16.13
CA GLN A 122 7.64 8.17 -16.71
C GLN A 122 7.33 7.50 -18.05
N SER A 123 6.07 7.16 -18.27
CA SER A 123 5.56 6.68 -19.55
C SER A 123 4.52 7.63 -20.13
N ARG A 124 4.76 8.06 -21.37
CA ARG A 124 3.93 9.04 -22.11
C ARG A 124 3.02 8.41 -23.15
N THR A 125 2.79 7.09 -23.05
CA THR A 125 1.95 6.34 -24.00
C THR A 125 0.44 6.52 -23.74
N VAL A 126 0.07 7.41 -22.82
CA VAL A 126 -1.33 7.65 -22.42
C VAL A 126 -2.09 8.36 -23.54
N GLN A 127 -3.20 7.76 -23.94
CA GLN A 127 -4.16 8.29 -24.88
C GLN A 127 -5.22 9.12 -24.15
N LEU A 128 -5.53 10.28 -24.73
CA LEU A 128 -6.52 11.23 -24.23
C LEU A 128 -7.49 11.58 -25.36
N SER A 129 -8.75 11.83 -25.01
CA SER A 129 -9.71 12.41 -25.94
C SER A 129 -9.81 13.92 -25.75
N SER A 130 -9.96 14.64 -26.87
CA SER A 130 -10.36 16.05 -26.88
C SER A 130 -11.89 16.24 -26.91
N THR A 131 -12.67 15.15 -26.97
CA THR A 131 -14.13 15.20 -26.82
C THR A 131 -14.47 15.33 -25.33
N PRO A 132 -15.15 16.42 -24.90
CA PRO A 132 -15.51 16.61 -23.49
C PRO A 132 -16.30 15.42 -22.92
N GLY A 133 -15.82 14.87 -21.81
CA GLY A 133 -16.45 13.77 -21.08
C GLY A 133 -16.28 12.38 -21.70
N GLU A 134 -15.59 12.24 -22.82
CA GLU A 134 -15.29 10.93 -23.40
C GLU A 134 -14.24 10.18 -22.57
N TRP A 135 -14.59 8.99 -22.11
CA TRP A 135 -13.69 8.12 -21.36
C TRP A 135 -12.80 7.31 -22.30
N VAL A 136 -11.49 7.49 -22.16
CA VAL A 136 -10.47 6.69 -22.85
C VAL A 136 -9.85 5.72 -21.86
N GLN A 137 -9.89 4.43 -22.18
CA GLN A 137 -9.20 3.39 -21.42
C GLN A 137 -7.74 3.30 -21.84
N ASN A 138 -6.85 3.31 -20.86
CA ASN A 138 -5.42 3.20 -21.03
C ASN A 138 -4.90 1.94 -20.33
N THR A 139 -3.94 1.27 -20.94
CA THR A 139 -3.18 0.18 -20.33
C THR A 139 -1.72 0.41 -20.66
N VAL A 140 -0.91 0.66 -19.64
CA VAL A 140 0.51 0.96 -19.76
C VAL A 140 1.31 -0.22 -19.22
N GLY A 141 1.93 -0.96 -20.13
CA GLY A 141 2.80 -2.09 -19.79
C GLY A 141 4.05 -1.66 -19.06
N PHE A 142 4.57 -2.53 -18.19
CA PHE A 142 5.85 -2.35 -17.51
C PHE A 142 7.03 -2.96 -18.27
N ASP A 143 6.80 -3.42 -19.50
CA ASP A 143 7.89 -3.71 -20.41
C ASP A 143 8.59 -2.42 -20.84
N ARG A 144 9.93 -2.39 -20.76
CA ARG A 144 10.72 -1.22 -21.17
C ARG A 144 10.91 -1.11 -22.68
N ALA A 145 10.37 -2.06 -23.45
CA ALA A 145 10.50 -2.09 -24.90
C ALA A 145 10.04 -0.74 -25.50
N ASP A 146 10.71 -0.32 -26.57
CA ASP A 146 10.34 0.86 -27.37
C ASP A 146 10.37 2.23 -26.64
N ASP A 147 11.26 2.39 -25.64
CA ASP A 147 11.47 3.66 -24.92
C ASP A 147 10.18 4.23 -24.29
N GLN A 148 9.20 3.36 -24.03
CA GLN A 148 7.93 3.75 -23.40
C GLN A 148 8.17 4.37 -22.02
N TRP A 149 9.10 3.80 -21.27
CA TRP A 149 9.53 4.29 -19.97
C TRP A 149 10.82 5.08 -20.07
N GLN A 150 10.72 6.37 -19.78
CA GLN A 150 11.82 7.31 -19.80
C GLN A 150 12.27 7.63 -18.38
N TYR A 151 13.58 7.61 -18.16
CA TYR A 151 14.22 8.03 -16.93
C TYR A 151 15.15 9.22 -17.19
N ALA A 152 15.15 10.19 -16.27
CA ALA A 152 16.14 11.27 -16.25
C ALA A 152 17.45 10.75 -15.64
N VAL A 153 18.06 9.73 -16.24
CA VAL A 153 19.27 9.10 -15.70
C VAL A 153 20.46 10.06 -15.77
N GLY A 154 21.32 10.02 -14.75
CA GLY A 154 22.72 10.44 -14.88
C GLY A 154 23.48 9.55 -15.88
N ARG A 155 24.51 10.09 -16.54
CA ARG A 155 25.32 9.33 -17.52
C ARG A 155 25.94 8.07 -16.87
N GLY A 156 25.70 6.89 -17.45
CA GLY A 156 26.52 5.69 -17.22
C GLY A 156 25.83 4.44 -16.67
N VAL A 157 24.53 4.48 -16.35
CA VAL A 157 23.78 3.28 -15.92
C VAL A 157 23.06 2.65 -17.11
N ASN A 158 23.05 1.31 -17.20
CA ASN A 158 22.22 0.61 -18.18
C ASN A 158 20.74 0.79 -17.78
N PRO A 159 19.92 1.46 -18.61
CA PRO A 159 18.54 1.74 -18.24
C PRO A 159 17.68 0.47 -18.07
N ASP A 160 18.05 -0.69 -18.62
CA ASP A 160 17.26 -1.93 -18.47
C ASP A 160 17.45 -2.48 -17.07
N VAL A 161 18.70 -2.46 -16.60
CA VAL A 161 19.05 -2.87 -15.23
C VAL A 161 18.39 -1.93 -14.23
N ALA A 162 18.46 -0.61 -14.45
CA ALA A 162 17.83 0.37 -13.57
C ALA A 162 16.31 0.22 -13.52
N TRP A 163 15.68 -0.05 -14.67
CA TRP A 163 14.24 -0.30 -14.72
C TRP A 163 13.83 -1.57 -13.96
N GLN A 164 14.59 -2.66 -14.12
CA GLN A 164 14.34 -3.89 -13.35
C GLN A 164 14.52 -3.68 -11.85
N VAL A 165 15.51 -2.89 -11.41
CA VAL A 165 15.65 -2.52 -9.99
C VAL A 165 14.42 -1.74 -9.52
N ALA A 166 13.95 -0.76 -10.29
CA ALA A 166 12.78 0.03 -9.94
C ALA A 166 11.50 -0.81 -9.82
N LEU A 167 11.31 -1.81 -10.68
CA LEU A 167 10.18 -2.73 -10.61
C LEU A 167 10.24 -3.71 -9.42
N ASN A 168 11.44 -4.02 -8.92
CA ASN A 168 11.61 -4.89 -7.76
C ASN A 168 11.32 -4.18 -6.43
N ASP A 169 11.32 -2.84 -6.42
CA ASP A 169 11.13 -2.02 -5.22
C ASP A 169 10.40 -0.72 -5.57
N VAL A 170 9.15 -0.87 -6.04
CA VAL A 170 8.30 0.27 -6.36
C VAL A 170 7.88 0.97 -5.06
N ASN A 171 8.19 2.25 -4.91
CA ASN A 171 7.77 3.04 -3.75
C ASN A 171 6.53 3.89 -4.04
N ALA A 172 6.21 4.13 -5.31
CA ALA A 172 4.99 4.82 -5.72
C ALA A 172 4.67 4.57 -7.20
N LEU A 173 3.37 4.53 -7.52
CA LEU A 173 2.85 4.55 -8.87
C LEU A 173 1.73 5.60 -8.96
N GLY A 174 1.68 6.36 -10.04
CA GLY A 174 0.67 7.40 -10.19
C GLY A 174 0.60 7.98 -11.59
N LEU A 175 -0.08 9.12 -11.68
CA LEU A 175 -0.26 9.91 -12.88
C LEU A 175 0.33 11.30 -12.69
N ARG A 176 0.97 11.79 -13.72
CA ARG A 176 1.53 13.14 -13.81
C ARG A 176 0.82 13.89 -14.90
N ILE A 177 0.22 15.00 -14.51
CA ILE A 177 -0.69 15.77 -15.36
C ILE A 177 -0.20 17.20 -15.34
N GLN A 178 0.08 17.71 -16.52
CA GLN A 178 0.51 19.08 -16.74
C GLN A 178 -0.56 19.81 -17.55
N SER A 179 -1.06 20.93 -17.03
CA SER A 179 -2.09 21.68 -17.76
C SER A 179 -1.61 22.02 -19.18
N GLU A 180 -2.54 22.20 -20.10
CA GLU A 180 -2.25 22.81 -21.39
C GLU A 180 -1.63 24.21 -21.21
N TYR A 181 -0.98 24.70 -22.26
CA TYR A 181 -0.39 26.04 -22.32
C TYR A 181 -1.41 27.15 -22.58
N ASN A 182 -2.69 26.83 -22.78
CA ASN A 182 -3.74 27.85 -22.79
C ASN A 182 -4.03 28.30 -21.34
N ASN A 183 -4.56 29.50 -21.19
CA ASN A 183 -4.87 30.06 -19.88
C ASN A 183 -6.25 29.63 -19.38
N ASP A 184 -6.88 28.69 -20.06
CA ASP A 184 -8.24 28.26 -19.75
C ASP A 184 -8.23 27.31 -18.56
N ALA A 185 -9.36 27.29 -17.83
CA ALA A 185 -9.55 26.28 -16.79
C ALA A 185 -9.66 24.90 -17.44
N GLN A 186 -9.12 23.88 -16.79
CA GLN A 186 -9.08 22.52 -17.33
C GLN A 186 -9.44 21.51 -16.25
N THR A 187 -10.14 20.47 -16.64
CA THR A 187 -10.55 19.38 -15.76
C THR A 187 -10.20 18.04 -16.37
N VAL A 188 -9.59 17.18 -15.57
CA VAL A 188 -9.26 15.80 -15.89
C VAL A 188 -9.91 14.90 -14.86
N MET A 189 -10.63 13.87 -15.30
CA MET A 189 -11.25 12.86 -14.45
C MET A 189 -10.57 11.52 -14.69
N ILE A 190 -10.24 10.80 -13.61
CA ILE A 190 -9.56 9.50 -13.64
C ILE A 190 -10.37 8.50 -12.82
N LYS A 191 -10.54 7.27 -13.32
CA LYS A 191 -11.14 6.18 -12.55
C LYS A 191 -10.56 4.83 -12.96
N ASP A 192 -10.97 3.78 -12.25
CA ASP A 192 -10.57 2.40 -12.50
C ASP A 192 -9.04 2.24 -12.51
N PHE A 193 -8.31 2.99 -11.65
CA PHE A 193 -6.86 2.92 -11.56
C PHE A 193 -6.46 1.64 -10.82
N VAL A 194 -6.02 0.63 -11.56
CA VAL A 194 -5.75 -0.73 -11.08
C VAL A 194 -4.47 -1.28 -11.69
N LEU A 195 -3.81 -2.17 -10.96
CA LEU A 195 -2.72 -2.96 -11.54
C LEU A 195 -3.29 -4.14 -12.30
N VAL A 196 -2.51 -4.68 -13.22
CA VAL A 196 -2.93 -5.83 -14.05
C VAL A 196 -1.81 -6.85 -14.09
N ASP A 197 -2.18 -8.09 -13.78
CA ASP A 197 -1.29 -9.24 -13.75
C ASP A 197 -1.02 -9.78 -15.15
N SER A 198 -0.01 -10.66 -15.27
CA SER A 198 0.39 -11.29 -16.54
C SER A 198 -0.72 -12.08 -17.23
N ASP A 199 -1.74 -12.53 -16.50
CA ASP A 199 -2.93 -13.22 -17.01
C ASP A 199 -4.08 -12.26 -17.36
N GLY A 200 -3.91 -10.95 -17.14
CA GLY A 200 -4.89 -9.91 -17.39
C GLY A 200 -5.81 -9.60 -16.20
N THR A 201 -5.64 -10.27 -15.06
CA THR A 201 -6.44 -10.03 -13.85
C THR A 201 -6.15 -8.64 -13.29
N GLU A 202 -7.21 -7.90 -12.94
CA GLU A 202 -7.10 -6.55 -12.36
C GLU A 202 -6.91 -6.62 -10.85
N HIS A 203 -5.75 -6.23 -10.34
CA HIS A 203 -5.47 -6.14 -8.91
C HIS A 203 -6.03 -4.82 -8.36
N PRO A 204 -7.00 -4.88 -7.43
CA PRO A 204 -7.56 -3.68 -6.81
C PRO A 204 -6.47 -2.93 -6.05
N GLY A 205 -6.39 -1.63 -6.27
CA GLY A 205 -5.36 -0.77 -5.66
C GLY A 205 -5.48 -0.52 -4.15
N ASN A 206 -6.65 -0.84 -3.60
CA ASN A 206 -7.11 -0.40 -2.28
C ASN A 206 -7.43 -1.58 -1.35
N LEU A 207 -6.67 -2.66 -1.45
CA LEU A 207 -6.84 -3.80 -0.57
C LEU A 207 -6.26 -3.50 0.81
N THR A 208 -6.98 -3.91 1.86
CA THR A 208 -6.42 -4.00 3.22
C THR A 208 -5.28 -5.02 3.23
N PRO A 209 -4.44 -5.06 4.28
CA PRO A 209 -3.48 -6.15 4.46
C PRO A 209 -4.09 -7.55 4.27
N LEU A 210 -5.26 -7.81 4.88
CA LEU A 210 -6.02 -9.04 4.66
C LEU A 210 -6.46 -9.21 3.20
N GLY A 211 -6.99 -8.15 2.58
CA GLY A 211 -7.36 -8.18 1.16
C GLY A 211 -6.19 -8.55 0.25
N ASN A 212 -4.98 -8.09 0.54
CA ASN A 212 -3.78 -8.49 -0.21
C ASN A 212 -3.45 -9.98 -0.01
N ALA A 213 -3.57 -10.50 1.21
CA ALA A 213 -3.37 -11.92 1.48
C ALA A 213 -4.41 -12.79 0.74
N LEU A 214 -5.68 -12.40 0.79
CA LEU A 214 -6.76 -13.03 0.02
C LEU A 214 -6.52 -12.93 -1.49
N TRP A 215 -6.00 -11.82 -1.98
CA TRP A 215 -5.70 -11.66 -3.39
C TRP A 215 -4.55 -12.57 -3.84
N ALA A 216 -3.50 -12.66 -3.02
CA ALA A 216 -2.34 -13.49 -3.27
C ALA A 216 -2.75 -14.96 -3.47
N ARG A 217 -3.66 -15.47 -2.62
CA ARG A 217 -4.14 -16.86 -2.67
C ARG A 217 -5.32 -17.08 -3.62
N PHE A 218 -6.38 -16.29 -3.47
CA PHE A 218 -7.70 -16.55 -4.08
C PHE A 218 -8.06 -15.58 -5.21
N ARG A 219 -7.23 -14.56 -5.49
CA ARG A 219 -7.53 -13.50 -6.46
C ARG A 219 -8.84 -12.76 -6.16
N VAL A 220 -9.15 -12.60 -4.86
CA VAL A 220 -10.28 -11.79 -4.38
C VAL A 220 -9.84 -10.86 -3.26
N GLY A 221 -10.53 -9.73 -3.11
CA GLY A 221 -10.18 -8.71 -2.11
C GLY A 221 -10.93 -8.80 -0.78
N LYS A 222 -11.89 -9.73 -0.66
CA LYS A 222 -12.83 -9.86 0.47
C LYS A 222 -13.12 -11.32 0.75
N ILE A 223 -13.36 -11.68 2.02
CA ILE A 223 -13.62 -13.07 2.41
C ILE A 223 -14.90 -13.58 1.73
N ALA A 224 -15.93 -12.74 1.65
CA ALA A 224 -17.21 -13.09 1.03
C ALA A 224 -17.10 -13.56 -0.44
N ASP A 225 -16.04 -13.18 -1.14
CA ASP A 225 -15.85 -13.46 -2.57
C ASP A 225 -15.03 -14.76 -2.82
N VAL A 226 -14.42 -15.35 -1.78
CA VAL A 226 -13.52 -16.52 -1.91
C VAL A 226 -14.24 -17.77 -2.46
N GLY A 227 -15.52 -17.93 -2.17
CA GLY A 227 -16.33 -19.03 -2.67
C GLY A 227 -15.79 -20.42 -2.28
N ALA A 228 -15.91 -21.40 -3.19
CA ALA A 228 -15.54 -22.78 -2.91
C ALA A 228 -14.02 -23.02 -2.79
N GLN A 229 -13.20 -22.10 -3.32
CA GLN A 229 -11.73 -22.22 -3.25
C GLN A 229 -11.23 -22.10 -1.80
N GLY A 230 -11.97 -21.41 -0.94
CA GLY A 230 -11.58 -21.27 0.47
C GLY A 230 -11.63 -22.56 1.27
N ALA A 231 -12.27 -23.61 0.75
CA ALA A 231 -12.32 -24.94 1.36
C ALA A 231 -11.25 -25.91 0.82
N LEU A 232 -10.36 -25.43 -0.07
CA LEU A 232 -9.16 -26.18 -0.44
C LEU A 232 -8.25 -26.33 0.78
N ASP A 233 -7.46 -27.39 0.78
CA ASP A 233 -6.46 -27.74 1.80
C ASP A 233 -5.24 -28.19 1.00
N SER A 234 -4.38 -27.20 0.67
CA SER A 234 -3.34 -27.32 -0.34
C SER A 234 -2.27 -28.36 0.05
N ASP A 235 -1.94 -28.44 1.34
CA ASP A 235 -0.91 -29.31 1.90
C ASP A 235 -1.46 -30.59 2.55
N ASN A 236 -2.80 -30.71 2.66
CA ASN A 236 -3.54 -31.82 3.25
C ASN A 236 -3.31 -31.99 4.75
N ASP A 237 -3.13 -30.89 5.47
CA ASP A 237 -2.89 -30.89 6.91
C ASP A 237 -4.18 -30.88 7.76
N GLY A 238 -5.34 -30.77 7.08
CA GLY A 238 -6.68 -30.75 7.65
C GLY A 238 -7.22 -29.35 7.97
N VAL A 239 -6.47 -28.30 7.67
CA VAL A 239 -6.89 -26.89 7.72
C VAL A 239 -7.13 -26.41 6.29
N SER A 240 -8.19 -25.61 6.10
CA SER A 240 -8.44 -25.06 4.77
C SER A 240 -7.60 -23.82 4.53
N ASP A 241 -7.14 -23.60 3.29
CA ASP A 241 -6.34 -22.44 2.88
C ASP A 241 -6.90 -21.11 3.38
N LEU A 242 -8.24 -20.94 3.39
CA LEU A 242 -8.84 -19.69 3.86
C LEU A 242 -8.56 -19.47 5.34
N ASN A 243 -8.69 -20.51 6.17
CA ASN A 243 -8.42 -20.40 7.60
C ASN A 243 -6.94 -20.12 7.87
N GLU A 244 -6.04 -20.65 7.03
CA GLU A 244 -4.61 -20.39 7.12
C GLU A 244 -4.26 -18.95 6.73
N VAL A 245 -4.79 -18.47 5.60
CA VAL A 245 -4.63 -17.08 5.16
C VAL A 245 -5.17 -16.10 6.20
N LEU A 246 -6.33 -16.40 6.79
CA LEU A 246 -6.90 -15.60 7.88
C LEU A 246 -5.96 -15.59 9.08
N ALA A 247 -5.52 -16.78 9.50
CA ALA A 247 -4.56 -16.96 10.57
C ALA A 247 -3.13 -16.51 10.22
N GLY A 248 -2.85 -16.03 9.01
CA GLY A 248 -1.51 -15.61 8.60
C GLY A 248 -0.46 -16.72 8.59
N THR A 249 -0.86 -17.97 8.36
CA THR A 249 0.04 -19.11 8.14
C THR A 249 0.19 -19.41 6.65
N ASP A 250 1.24 -20.15 6.26
CA ASP A 250 1.50 -20.58 4.87
C ASP A 250 0.65 -21.80 4.51
N GLU A 251 -0.29 -21.62 3.56
CA GLU A 251 -1.23 -22.66 3.15
C GLU A 251 -0.59 -23.82 2.35
N ASN A 252 0.72 -23.79 2.15
CA ASN A 252 1.47 -24.84 1.46
C ASN A 252 2.49 -25.53 2.40
N ASP A 253 2.55 -25.17 3.69
CA ASP A 253 3.41 -25.80 4.70
C ASP A 253 2.59 -26.35 5.87
N GLY A 254 2.32 -27.66 5.84
CA GLY A 254 1.49 -28.31 6.87
C GLY A 254 2.14 -28.40 8.26
N GLN A 255 3.29 -27.76 8.47
CA GLN A 255 3.86 -27.50 9.80
C GLN A 255 3.54 -26.09 10.32
N ASP A 256 3.17 -25.14 9.46
CA ASP A 256 2.81 -23.78 9.84
C ASP A 256 1.34 -23.69 10.25
N LYS A 257 1.06 -24.07 11.50
CA LYS A 257 -0.31 -24.13 12.04
C LYS A 257 -0.54 -23.04 13.07
N PHE A 258 -1.77 -22.54 13.11
CA PHE A 258 -2.25 -21.65 14.19
C PHE A 258 -2.40 -22.42 15.53
N ILE A 259 -1.28 -22.63 16.22
CA ILE A 259 -1.20 -23.36 17.49
C ILE A 259 -0.56 -22.47 18.55
N ALA A 260 -1.18 -22.45 19.73
CA ALA A 260 -0.62 -21.80 20.90
C ALA A 260 0.28 -22.77 21.68
N GLU A 261 1.48 -22.32 22.01
CA GLU A 261 2.48 -23.06 22.77
C GLU A 261 2.85 -22.32 24.06
N VAL A 262 2.97 -23.05 25.16
CA VAL A 262 3.51 -22.52 26.42
C VAL A 262 5.04 -22.57 26.34
N LEU A 263 5.69 -21.42 26.42
CA LEU A 263 7.15 -21.29 26.41
C LEU A 263 7.73 -21.43 27.81
N GLU A 264 7.14 -20.73 28.78
CA GLU A 264 7.69 -20.61 30.12
C GLU A 264 6.59 -20.40 31.16
N VAL A 265 6.75 -21.00 32.34
CA VAL A 265 5.89 -20.78 33.50
C VAL A 265 6.76 -20.31 34.65
N THR A 266 6.53 -19.09 35.15
CA THR A 266 7.28 -18.49 36.26
C THR A 266 6.33 -17.99 37.35
N ASP A 267 6.88 -17.43 38.41
CA ASP A 267 6.08 -16.73 39.43
C ASP A 267 5.53 -15.39 38.91
N SER A 268 6.08 -14.86 37.82
CA SER A 268 5.67 -13.60 37.20
C SER A 268 4.56 -13.78 36.14
N GLY A 269 4.24 -15.02 35.76
CA GLY A 269 3.27 -15.30 34.71
C GLY A 269 3.62 -16.51 33.85
N VAL A 270 2.80 -16.72 32.82
CA VAL A 270 3.02 -17.74 31.78
C VAL A 270 3.24 -17.06 30.44
N THR A 271 4.37 -17.32 29.81
CA THR A 271 4.66 -16.84 28.46
C THR A 271 4.16 -17.86 27.46
N ILE A 272 3.31 -17.41 26.53
CA ILE A 272 2.82 -18.23 25.42
C ILE A 272 3.25 -17.62 24.09
N ARG A 273 3.29 -18.45 23.05
CA ARG A 273 3.44 -18.02 21.65
C ARG A 273 2.41 -18.66 20.75
N TRP A 274 2.12 -18.04 19.61
CA TRP A 274 1.35 -18.67 18.54
C TRP A 274 1.83 -18.19 17.16
N ALA A 275 1.62 -19.02 16.14
CA ALA A 275 1.79 -18.60 14.74
C ALA A 275 0.77 -17.51 14.43
N SER A 276 1.13 -16.53 13.60
CA SER A 276 0.40 -15.29 13.28
C SER A 276 0.88 -14.05 14.03
N ALA A 277 1.62 -13.21 13.32
CA ALA A 277 1.90 -11.82 13.69
C ALA A 277 1.40 -10.87 12.58
N VAL A 278 0.13 -11.03 12.20
CA VAL A 278 -0.48 -10.24 11.12
C VAL A 278 -1.18 -8.98 11.63
N GLU A 279 -1.12 -7.91 10.84
CA GLU A 279 -1.63 -6.57 11.22
C GLU A 279 -3.16 -6.47 11.25
N TRP A 280 -3.87 -7.43 10.64
CA TRP A 280 -5.33 -7.45 10.55
C TRP A 280 -6.00 -8.27 11.65
N ALA A 281 -5.23 -9.04 12.42
CA ALA A 281 -5.76 -9.93 13.43
C ALA A 281 -5.87 -9.24 14.80
N THR A 282 -6.96 -9.54 15.49
CA THR A 282 -7.11 -9.28 16.93
C THR A 282 -7.24 -10.61 17.64
N TYR A 283 -6.66 -10.78 18.83
CA TYR A 283 -6.67 -12.06 19.53
C TYR A 283 -7.35 -11.97 20.90
N ASN A 284 -8.15 -12.99 21.18
CA ASN A 284 -8.61 -13.30 22.52
C ASN A 284 -7.85 -14.54 23.03
N VAL A 285 -7.24 -14.40 24.19
CA VAL A 285 -6.51 -15.47 24.86
C VAL A 285 -7.35 -15.98 26.01
N TYR A 286 -7.61 -17.27 26.00
CA TYR A 286 -8.31 -17.95 27.07
C TYR A 286 -7.40 -18.96 27.76
N ARG A 287 -7.61 -19.15 29.06
CA ARG A 287 -6.87 -20.07 29.91
C ARG A 287 -7.79 -20.99 30.69
N SER A 288 -7.36 -22.22 30.92
CA SER A 288 -7.94 -23.13 31.92
C SER A 288 -6.84 -23.80 32.73
N THR A 289 -7.14 -24.23 33.96
CA THR A 289 -6.26 -25.09 34.78
C THR A 289 -6.55 -26.58 34.57
N SER A 290 -7.58 -26.92 33.80
CA SER A 290 -8.02 -28.28 33.51
C SER A 290 -8.76 -28.32 32.18
N LEU A 291 -8.44 -29.29 31.32
CA LEU A 291 -9.21 -29.49 30.08
C LEU A 291 -10.66 -29.94 30.32
N ALA A 292 -10.97 -30.44 31.50
CA ALA A 292 -12.34 -30.77 31.89
C ALA A 292 -13.15 -29.52 32.28
N ASP A 293 -12.46 -28.44 32.62
CA ASP A 293 -13.07 -27.16 32.98
C ASP A 293 -13.14 -26.26 31.74
N GLY A 294 -14.07 -25.30 31.76
CA GLY A 294 -14.17 -24.30 30.71
C GLY A 294 -12.96 -23.37 30.67
N PHE A 295 -12.73 -22.77 29.51
CA PHE A 295 -11.72 -21.74 29.32
C PHE A 295 -12.24 -20.36 29.73
N ALA A 296 -11.47 -19.62 30.54
CA ALA A 296 -11.75 -18.25 30.95
C ALA A 296 -10.91 -17.26 30.14
N LEU A 297 -11.50 -16.13 29.74
CA LEU A 297 -10.81 -15.06 29.03
C LEU A 297 -9.76 -14.41 29.94
N VAL A 298 -8.52 -14.32 29.48
CA VAL A 298 -7.38 -13.73 30.21
C VAL A 298 -6.67 -12.62 29.42
N GLY A 299 -6.84 -12.59 28.11
CA GLY A 299 -6.43 -11.47 27.26
C GLY A 299 -7.53 -11.19 26.24
N GLU A 300 -7.96 -9.95 26.11
CA GLU A 300 -9.02 -9.53 25.20
C GLU A 300 -8.48 -8.47 24.25
N GLY A 301 -8.85 -8.56 22.97
CA GLY A 301 -8.56 -7.51 22.00
C GLY A 301 -7.06 -7.30 21.75
N LEU A 302 -6.23 -8.34 21.88
CA LEU A 302 -4.78 -8.21 21.70
C LEU A 302 -4.46 -7.98 20.24
N THR A 303 -3.69 -6.92 19.96
CA THR A 303 -3.16 -6.60 18.62
C THR A 303 -1.63 -6.74 18.63
N LEU A 304 -0.98 -6.47 17.50
CA LEU A 304 0.49 -6.38 17.44
C LEU A 304 1.09 -5.34 18.41
N ALA A 305 0.30 -4.35 18.87
CA ALA A 305 0.75 -3.42 19.90
C ALA A 305 0.79 -4.02 21.31
N ASN A 306 0.13 -5.18 21.52
CA ASN A 306 -0.01 -5.84 22.83
C ASN A 306 0.88 -7.08 22.97
N VAL A 307 1.53 -7.52 21.88
CA VAL A 307 2.38 -8.71 21.86
C VAL A 307 3.80 -8.35 21.43
N THR A 308 4.75 -9.21 21.75
CA THR A 308 6.10 -9.14 21.18
C THR A 308 6.16 -10.04 19.96
N VAL A 309 6.62 -9.52 18.83
CA VAL A 309 6.81 -10.34 17.62
C VAL A 309 8.25 -10.87 17.60
N VAL A 310 8.40 -12.20 17.57
CA VAL A 310 9.70 -12.89 17.49
C VAL A 310 9.64 -13.87 16.33
N ASP A 311 10.49 -13.68 15.32
CA ASP A 311 10.55 -14.54 14.13
C ASP A 311 9.17 -14.76 13.45
N GLY A 312 8.35 -13.71 13.39
CA GLY A 312 7.00 -13.77 12.80
C GLY A 312 5.92 -14.38 13.70
N GLN A 313 6.26 -14.77 14.93
CA GLN A 313 5.31 -15.33 15.91
C GLN A 313 4.92 -14.28 16.95
N SER A 314 3.66 -14.32 17.39
CA SER A 314 3.17 -13.49 18.49
C SER A 314 3.53 -14.13 19.82
N VAL A 315 4.16 -13.36 20.72
CA VAL A 315 4.54 -13.77 22.08
C VAL A 315 3.85 -12.87 23.09
N TRP A 316 3.16 -13.46 24.06
CA TRP A 316 2.40 -12.73 25.08
C TRP A 316 2.60 -13.33 26.47
N LEU A 317 2.62 -12.47 27.49
CA LEU A 317 2.78 -12.83 28.89
C LEU A 317 1.43 -12.71 29.61
N ASP A 318 0.95 -13.84 30.12
CA ASP A 318 -0.17 -13.88 31.06
C ASP A 318 0.33 -13.64 32.49
N GLU A 319 0.36 -12.36 32.89
CA GLU A 319 0.77 -11.94 34.24
C GLU A 319 -0.23 -12.36 35.34
N SER A 320 -1.42 -12.83 34.96
CA SER A 320 -2.45 -13.27 35.92
C SER A 320 -2.26 -14.74 36.36
N ALA A 321 -1.37 -15.48 35.69
CA ALA A 321 -0.99 -16.83 36.06
C ALA A 321 0.19 -16.83 37.03
N SER A 322 0.35 -17.90 37.80
CA SER A 322 1.57 -18.15 38.59
C SER A 322 1.95 -19.62 38.56
N SER A 323 3.22 -19.94 38.81
CA SER A 323 3.72 -21.31 38.84
C SER A 323 2.92 -22.26 39.75
N ALA A 324 2.37 -21.74 40.86
CA ALA A 324 1.61 -22.52 41.84
C ALA A 324 0.24 -23.01 41.33
N GLY A 325 -0.32 -22.40 40.29
CA GLY A 325 -1.62 -22.77 39.71
C GLY A 325 -1.56 -23.69 38.50
N ALA A 326 -0.36 -24.13 38.10
CA ALA A 326 -0.17 -25.06 36.98
C ALA A 326 -0.77 -26.47 37.28
N PRO A 327 -1.15 -27.25 36.25
CA PRO A 327 -0.97 -27.00 34.81
C PRO A 327 -1.94 -25.95 34.26
N TYR A 328 -1.50 -25.23 33.21
CA TYR A 328 -2.34 -24.31 32.45
C TYR A 328 -2.49 -24.80 31.01
N PHE A 329 -3.68 -24.59 30.45
CA PHE A 329 -4.03 -24.84 29.07
C PHE A 329 -4.48 -23.54 28.46
N TYR A 330 -3.99 -23.23 27.25
CA TYR A 330 -4.31 -22.00 26.55
C TYR A 330 -5.06 -22.29 25.25
N LYS A 331 -5.98 -21.40 24.93
CA LYS A 331 -6.68 -21.33 23.65
C LYS A 331 -6.58 -19.90 23.17
N VAL A 332 -5.97 -19.69 22.01
CA VAL A 332 -5.96 -18.40 21.32
C VAL A 332 -7.04 -18.44 20.26
N VAL A 333 -7.85 -17.40 20.20
CA VAL A 333 -8.90 -17.23 19.21
C VAL A 333 -8.62 -15.94 18.47
N GLU A 334 -8.38 -16.05 17.17
CA GLU A 334 -8.39 -14.90 16.29
C GLU A 334 -9.81 -14.36 16.14
N VAL A 335 -9.93 -13.04 16.21
CA VAL A 335 -11.15 -12.27 16.04
C VAL A 335 -10.91 -11.35 14.84
N ILE A 336 -11.63 -11.63 13.76
CA ILE A 336 -11.62 -10.79 12.56
C ILE A 336 -12.79 -9.82 12.72
N GLU A 337 -12.49 -8.57 13.10
CA GLU A 337 -13.52 -7.54 13.23
C GLU A 337 -13.95 -7.03 11.85
N GLY A 338 -15.25 -7.15 11.55
CA GLY A 338 -15.91 -6.31 10.56
C GLY A 338 -15.71 -6.65 9.08
N GLU A 339 -16.27 -7.78 8.64
CA GLU A 339 -16.92 -7.82 7.31
C GLU A 339 -18.45 -7.71 7.46
#